data_AF-A0A2J2HH58-F1
#
_entry.id   AF-A0A2J2HH58-F1
#
_cell.length_a   1.000
_cell.length_b   1.000
_cell.length_c   1.000
_cell.angle_alpha   90.00
_cell.angle_beta   90.00
_cell.angle_gamma   90.00
#
_symmetry.space_group_name_H-M   'P 1'
#
loop_
_entity.id
_entity.type
_entity.pdbx_description
1 polymer ?
#
loop_
_entity_poly.entity_id
_entity_poly.type
_entity_poly.pdbx_seq_one_letter_code
_entity_poly.pdbx_strand_id
1 'polypeptide(L)'
;MLCRAVAVELEVTRELNSLLYSVESAYLNIVREVVEYAVANNVLNATQLHKLFYHKYRGEYQDLNSQLIIQAIRQASAVAKSFIERRRKGLVGKPYPEVRSVSIRFTEKAWSYEEFVKSIAPVRLSLTAQQ
;
A
#
# COMPACT_ATOMS: atom_id res chain seq x y z
N MET A 1 10.53 -6.92 -20.68
CA MET A 1 9.07 -6.85 -20.41
C MET A 1 8.64 -5.41 -20.63
N LEU A 2 7.64 -5.17 -21.49
CA LEU A 2 7.04 -3.85 -21.66
C LEU A 2 5.99 -3.64 -20.56
N CYS A 3 6.15 -2.60 -19.75
CA CYS A 3 5.18 -2.20 -18.75
C CYS A 3 4.47 -0.94 -19.25
N ARG A 4 3.15 -1.02 -19.45
CA ARG A 4 2.30 0.14 -19.78
C ARG A 4 1.48 0.50 -18.56
N ALA A 5 1.57 1.75 -18.13
CA ALA A 5 0.67 2.31 -17.12
C ALA A 5 -0.43 3.10 -17.85
N VAL A 6 -1.67 2.88 -17.46
CA VAL A 6 -2.84 3.59 -18.00
C VAL A 6 -3.56 4.20 -16.80
N ALA A 7 -3.75 5.52 -16.84
CA ALA A 7 -4.62 6.20 -15.87
C ALA A 7 -6.07 6.02 -16.34
N VAL A 8 -6.95 5.64 -15.42
CA VAL A 8 -8.37 5.45 -15.70
C VAL A 8 -9.16 6.29 -14.71
N GLU A 9 -10.02 7.15 -15.22
CA GLU A 9 -11.04 7.83 -14.43
C GLU A 9 -12.29 6.95 -14.44
N LEU A 10 -12.84 6.69 -13.25
CA LEU A 10 -14.00 5.82 -13.08
C LEU A 10 -15.13 6.64 -12.46
N GLU A 11 -16.28 6.69 -13.13
CA GLU A 11 -17.51 7.12 -12.48
C GLU A 11 -17.96 6.01 -11.53
N VAL A 12 -17.75 6.23 -10.23
CA VAL A 12 -18.10 5.28 -9.17
C VAL A 12 -19.19 5.86 -8.29
N THR A 13 -20.01 4.99 -7.69
CA THR A 13 -20.98 5.44 -6.68
C THR A 13 -20.25 6.07 -5.49
N ARG A 14 -20.95 6.94 -4.76
CA ARG A 14 -20.38 7.61 -3.58
C ARG A 14 -19.89 6.61 -2.54
N GLU A 15 -20.58 5.48 -2.37
CA GLU A 15 -20.18 4.42 -1.43
C GLU A 15 -18.86 3.76 -1.86
N LEU A 16 -18.73 3.41 -3.14
CA LEU A 16 -17.51 2.77 -3.66
C LEU A 16 -16.31 3.72 -3.56
N ASN A 17 -16.50 5.00 -3.87
CA ASN A 17 -15.45 6.01 -3.70
C ASN A 17 -15.00 6.11 -2.24
N SER A 18 -15.96 6.17 -1.31
CA SER A 18 -15.66 6.21 0.13
C SER A 18 -14.85 5.00 0.59
N LEU A 19 -15.14 3.82 0.04
CA LEU A 19 -14.40 2.62 0.41
C LEU A 19 -12.98 2.60 -0.19
N LEU A 20 -12.83 3.01 -1.45
CA LEU A 20 -11.50 3.16 -2.07
C LEU A 20 -10.60 4.08 -1.24
N TYR A 21 -11.16 5.22 -0.81
CA TYR A 21 -10.48 6.15 0.10
C TYR A 21 -10.14 5.50 1.45
N SER A 22 -11.05 4.70 2.01
CA SER A 22 -10.80 3.98 3.27
C SER A 22 -9.64 3.00 3.14
N VAL A 23 -9.60 2.22 2.05
CA VAL A 23 -8.53 1.27 1.76
C VAL A 23 -7.20 1.98 1.52
N GLU A 24 -7.19 3.06 0.74
CA GLU A 24 -6.00 3.87 0.51
C GLU A 24 -5.47 4.48 1.82
N SER A 25 -6.36 5.02 2.64
CA SER A 25 -6.01 5.65 3.92
C SER A 25 -5.42 4.62 4.89
N ALA A 26 -6.04 3.45 5.01
CA ALA A 26 -5.51 2.35 5.83
C ALA A 26 -4.13 1.91 5.34
N TYR A 27 -3.96 1.70 4.04
CA TYR A 27 -2.69 1.31 3.44
C TYR A 27 -1.60 2.36 3.69
N LEU A 28 -1.92 3.65 3.49
CA LEU A 28 -1.01 4.76 3.71
C LEU A 28 -0.59 4.87 5.18
N ASN A 29 -1.52 4.71 6.12
CA ASN A 29 -1.25 4.73 7.55
C ASN A 29 -0.29 3.60 7.95
N ILE A 30 -0.54 2.38 7.49
CA ILE A 30 0.36 1.23 7.73
C ILE A 30 1.76 1.54 7.20
N VAL A 31 1.88 2.04 5.97
CA VAL A 31 3.19 2.37 5.38
C VAL A 31 3.90 3.43 6.21
N ARG A 32 3.23 4.52 6.59
CA ARG A 32 3.84 5.62 7.36
C ARG A 32 4.42 5.14 8.67
N GLU A 33 3.61 4.46 9.47
CA GLU A 33 4.02 4.02 10.80
C GLU A 33 5.15 2.99 10.72
N VAL A 34 5.04 2.01 9.82
CA VAL A 34 6.08 0.96 9.67
C VAL A 34 7.39 1.55 9.15
N VAL A 35 7.33 2.52 8.23
CA VAL A 35 8.52 3.23 7.72
C VAL A 35 9.20 4.03 8.83
N GLU A 36 8.43 4.76 9.63
CA GLU A 36 8.94 5.56 10.74
C GLU A 36 9.65 4.67 11.76
N TYR A 37 8.99 3.57 12.17
CA TYR A 37 9.59 2.56 13.03
C TYR A 37 10.87 1.96 12.45
N ALA A 38 10.83 1.56 11.17
CA ALA A 38 11.96 0.92 10.49
C ALA A 38 13.20 1.83 10.45
N VAL A 39 13.01 3.13 10.20
CA VAL A 39 14.11 4.11 10.18
C VAL A 39 14.61 4.41 11.59
N ALA A 40 13.72 4.61 12.55
CA ALA A 40 14.09 4.93 13.93
C ALA A 40 14.86 3.78 14.60
N ASN A 41 14.49 2.53 14.33
CA ASN A 41 15.07 1.34 14.95
C ASN A 41 16.09 0.62 14.05
N ASN A 42 16.37 1.15 12.86
CA ASN A 42 17.24 0.53 11.86
C ASN A 42 16.85 -0.94 11.50
N VAL A 43 15.53 -1.21 11.45
CA VAL A 43 14.97 -2.54 11.13
C VAL A 43 14.52 -2.55 9.68
N LEU A 44 15.36 -3.07 8.78
CA LEU A 44 15.10 -3.03 7.33
C LEU A 44 14.62 -4.36 6.76
N ASN A 45 14.60 -5.43 7.54
CA ASN A 45 14.15 -6.73 7.08
C ASN A 45 12.61 -6.79 7.03
N ALA A 46 12.04 -7.00 5.85
CA ALA A 46 10.59 -7.09 5.65
C ALA A 46 9.94 -8.22 6.48
N THR A 47 10.61 -9.35 6.66
CA THR A 47 10.12 -10.47 7.49
C THR A 47 10.08 -10.08 8.96
N GLN A 48 11.07 -9.30 9.42
CA GLN A 48 11.09 -8.82 10.80
C GLN A 48 9.99 -7.78 11.04
N LEU A 49 9.81 -6.83 10.12
CA LEU A 49 8.71 -5.87 10.18
C LEU A 49 7.34 -6.57 10.11
N HIS A 50 7.22 -7.63 9.30
CA HIS A 50 6.01 -8.44 9.26
C HIS A 50 5.69 -9.05 10.62
N LYS A 51 6.67 -9.67 11.29
CA LYS A 51 6.47 -10.26 12.63
C LYS A 51 6.02 -9.22 13.66
N LEU A 52 6.54 -8.00 13.56
CA LEU A 52 6.21 -6.91 14.49
C LEU A 52 4.82 -6.32 14.25
N PHE A 53 4.42 -6.14 12.99
CA PHE A 53 3.26 -5.31 12.65
C PHE A 53 2.05 -6.08 12.10
N TYR A 54 2.23 -7.29 11.58
CA TYR A 54 1.14 -8.01 10.92
C TYR A 54 -0.05 -8.26 11.86
N HIS A 55 0.20 -8.76 13.06
CA HIS A 55 -0.87 -9.05 14.02
C HIS A 55 -1.58 -7.78 14.51
N LYS A 56 -0.84 -6.69 14.71
CA LYS A 56 -1.41 -5.37 15.05
C LYS A 56 -2.44 -4.96 13.99
N TYR A 57 -2.01 -4.87 12.73
CA TYR A 57 -2.87 -4.38 11.67
C TYR A 57 -3.96 -5.36 11.25
N ARG A 58 -3.73 -6.66 11.43
CA ARG A 58 -4.79 -7.65 11.20
C ARG A 58 -5.93 -7.48 12.19
N GLY A 59 -5.64 -7.07 13.43
CA GLY A 59 -6.63 -6.75 14.46
C GLY A 59 -7.31 -5.39 14.26
N GLU A 60 -6.54 -4.37 13.86
CA GLU A 60 -7.02 -3.00 13.64
C GLU A 60 -7.89 -2.88 12.38
N TYR A 61 -7.49 -3.53 11.29
CA TYR A 61 -8.17 -3.49 10.01
C TYR A 61 -8.75 -4.87 9.67
N GLN A 62 -9.86 -5.23 10.34
CA GLN A 62 -10.46 -6.56 10.19
C GLN A 62 -11.00 -6.80 8.77
N ASP A 63 -11.57 -5.77 8.16
CA ASP A 63 -12.14 -5.80 6.80
C ASP A 63 -11.09 -5.62 5.69
N LEU A 64 -9.87 -5.20 6.05
CA LEU A 64 -8.81 -5.06 5.07
C LEU A 64 -8.22 -6.43 4.73
N ASN A 65 -8.06 -6.69 3.44
CA ASN A 65 -7.45 -7.92 2.98
C ASN A 65 -6.05 -8.09 3.58
N SER A 66 -5.77 -9.27 4.14
CA SER A 66 -4.49 -9.58 4.80
C SER A 66 -3.29 -9.38 3.85
N GLN A 67 -3.47 -9.63 2.56
CA GLN A 67 -2.45 -9.41 1.56
C GLN A 67 -2.07 -7.93 1.42
N LEU A 68 -3.03 -7.01 1.50
CA LEU A 68 -2.73 -5.57 1.46
C LEU A 68 -1.87 -5.16 2.66
N ILE A 69 -2.14 -5.70 3.85
CA ILE A 69 -1.31 -5.47 5.03
C ILE A 69 0.12 -5.96 4.79
N ILE A 70 0.27 -7.17 4.25
CA ILE A 70 1.59 -7.74 3.91
C ILE A 70 2.32 -6.89 2.87
N GLN A 71 1.60 -6.41 1.85
CA GLN A 71 2.15 -5.53 0.81
C GLN A 71 2.60 -4.19 1.38
N ALA A 72 1.79 -3.55 2.23
CA ALA A 72 2.12 -2.29 2.88
C ALA A 72 3.41 -2.42 3.73
N ILE A 73 3.54 -3.50 4.52
CA ILE A 73 4.75 -3.76 5.32
C ILE A 73 5.98 -3.96 4.43
N ARG A 74 5.85 -4.70 3.32
CA ARG A 74 6.96 -4.90 2.36
C ARG A 74 7.35 -3.59 1.67
N GLN A 75 6.36 -2.77 1.30
CA GLN A 75 6.60 -1.45 0.71
C GLN A 75 7.29 -0.53 1.71
N ALA A 76 6.87 -0.54 2.98
CA ALA A 76 7.51 0.22 4.03
C ALA A 76 8.99 -0.16 4.20
N SER A 77 9.31 -1.46 4.20
CA SER A 77 10.69 -1.94 4.18
C SER A 77 11.51 -1.37 3.03
N ALA A 78 10.95 -1.34 1.81
CA ALA A 78 11.63 -0.80 0.64
C ALA A 78 11.85 0.72 0.74
N VAL A 79 10.85 1.47 1.22
CA VAL A 79 10.95 2.91 1.45
C VAL A 79 12.02 3.23 2.49
N ALA A 80 12.02 2.52 3.63
CA ALA A 80 13.01 2.72 4.69
C ALA A 80 14.45 2.47 4.19
N LYS A 81 14.66 1.39 3.42
CA LYS A 81 15.97 1.10 2.79
C LYS A 81 16.42 2.25 1.87
N SER A 82 15.53 2.69 0.97
CA SER A 82 15.83 3.77 0.03
C SER A 82 16.14 5.07 0.75
N PHE A 83 15.39 5.39 1.80
CA PHE A 83 15.59 6.58 2.60
C PHE A 83 16.95 6.60 3.29
N ILE A 84 17.35 5.50 3.95
CA ILE A 84 18.66 5.38 4.61
C ILE A 84 19.80 5.47 3.60
N GLU A 85 19.65 4.83 2.44
CA GLU A 85 20.66 4.91 1.38
C GLU A 85 20.83 6.35 0.87
N ARG A 86 19.73 7.06 0.62
CA ARG A 86 19.78 8.46 0.19
C ARG A 86 20.34 9.38 1.27
N ARG A 87 20.01 9.13 2.54
CA ARG A 87 20.61 9.86 3.68
C ARG A 87 22.12 9.65 3.75
N ARG A 88 22.59 8.40 3.61
CA ARG A 88 24.04 8.09 3.59
C ARG A 88 24.77 8.83 2.46
N LYS A 89 24.08 9.06 1.33
CA LYS A 89 24.57 9.83 0.18
C LYS A 89 24.46 11.36 0.36
N GLY A 90 23.95 11.85 1.50
CA GLY A 90 23.73 13.28 1.73
C GLY A 90 22.58 13.89 0.92
N LEU A 91 21.76 13.07 0.26
CA LEU A 91 20.66 13.53 -0.61
C LEU A 91 19.39 13.87 0.17
N VAL A 92 19.37 13.60 1.48
CA VAL A 92 18.21 13.82 2.36
C VAL A 92 18.71 14.48 3.64
N GLY A 93 18.28 15.72 3.87
CA GLY A 93 18.55 16.46 5.11
C GLY A 93 17.54 16.20 6.23
N LYS A 94 16.45 15.47 5.97
CA LYS A 94 15.39 15.24 6.96
C LYS A 94 15.74 14.09 7.92
N PRO A 95 15.39 14.23 9.22
CA PRO A 95 15.59 13.18 10.21
C PRO A 95 14.58 12.02 10.10
N TYR A 96 13.51 12.19 9.32
CA TYR A 96 12.50 11.15 9.07
C TYR A 96 12.01 11.15 7.61
N PRO A 97 11.56 9.99 7.10
CA PRO A 97 10.89 9.87 5.81
C PRO A 97 9.45 10.40 5.85
N GLU A 98 9.03 11.11 4.80
CA GLU A 98 7.66 11.59 4.63
C GLU A 98 6.99 10.86 3.47
N VAL A 99 6.06 9.95 3.78
CA VAL A 99 5.27 9.25 2.75
C VAL A 99 3.98 10.03 2.51
N ARG A 100 3.92 10.77 1.40
CA ARG A 100 2.75 11.61 1.05
C ARG A 100 1.65 10.82 0.36
N SER A 101 2.01 9.89 -0.50
CA SER A 101 1.09 9.04 -1.25
C SER A 101 1.67 7.64 -1.41
N VAL A 102 0.80 6.69 -1.72
CA VAL A 102 1.12 5.28 -1.95
C VAL A 102 0.50 4.84 -3.25
N SER A 103 1.15 3.89 -3.93
CA SER A 103 0.56 3.21 -5.08
C SER A 103 0.31 1.76 -4.69
N ILE A 104 -0.96 1.35 -4.69
CA ILE A 104 -1.35 -0.03 -4.44
C ILE A 104 -1.28 -0.79 -5.75
N ARG A 105 -0.56 -1.91 -5.76
CA ARG A 105 -0.49 -2.81 -6.92
C ARG A 105 -1.24 -4.09 -6.64
N PHE A 106 -2.36 -4.26 -7.33
CA PHE A 106 -3.06 -5.53 -7.41
C PHE A 106 -2.31 -6.44 -8.38
N THR A 107 -1.94 -7.63 -7.93
CA THR A 107 -1.31 -8.64 -8.80
C THR A 107 -2.14 -9.91 -8.70
N GLU A 108 -2.27 -10.64 -9.81
CA GLU A 108 -3.05 -11.88 -9.86
C GLU A 108 -2.63 -12.90 -8.79
N LYS A 109 -1.34 -12.91 -8.42
CA LYS A 109 -0.78 -13.82 -7.41
C LYS A 109 -0.97 -13.37 -5.96
N ALA A 110 -1.36 -12.12 -5.73
CA ALA A 110 -1.49 -11.54 -4.39
C ALA A 110 -2.97 -11.29 -4.08
N TRP A 111 -3.59 -10.42 -4.87
CA TRP A 111 -5.01 -10.10 -4.85
C TRP A 111 -5.29 -9.35 -6.13
N SER A 112 -6.08 -9.92 -7.04
CA SER A 112 -6.39 -9.27 -8.32
C SER A 112 -7.36 -8.11 -8.08
N TYR A 113 -7.40 -7.17 -9.03
CA TYR A 113 -8.40 -6.10 -9.00
C TYR A 113 -9.82 -6.65 -9.05
N GLU A 114 -10.05 -7.75 -9.78
CA GLU A 114 -11.35 -8.43 -9.80
C GLU A 114 -11.74 -8.99 -8.43
N GLU A 115 -10.80 -9.63 -7.74
CA GLU A 115 -11.05 -10.15 -6.39
C GLU A 115 -11.26 -9.02 -5.37
N PHE A 116 -10.56 -7.89 -5.55
CA PHE A 116 -10.84 -6.65 -4.82
C PHE A 116 -12.30 -6.24 -5.06
N VAL A 117 -12.71 -6.03 -6.30
CA VAL A 117 -14.07 -5.60 -6.68
C VAL A 117 -15.15 -6.59 -6.22
N LYS A 118 -14.91 -7.90 -6.31
CA LYS A 118 -15.85 -8.93 -5.82
C LYS A 118 -16.02 -8.91 -4.31
N SER A 119 -14.94 -8.65 -3.56
CA SER A 119 -15.00 -8.56 -2.10
C SER A 119 -15.87 -7.41 -1.59
N ILE A 120 -16.21 -6.46 -2.47
CA ILE A 120 -16.99 -5.26 -2.14
C ILE A 120 -18.50 -5.42 -2.37
N ALA A 121 -18.97 -6.56 -2.90
CA ALA A 121 -20.36 -6.81 -3.32
C ALA A 121 -20.83 -5.84 -4.45
N PRO A 122 -21.98 -6.08 -5.14
CA PRO A 122 -22.03 -6.13 -6.60
C PRO A 122 -22.12 -4.76 -7.27
N VAL A 123 -21.04 -3.98 -7.25
CA VAL A 123 -20.90 -2.90 -8.22
C VAL A 123 -20.45 -3.54 -9.53
N ARG A 124 -21.36 -3.65 -10.51
CA ARG A 124 -20.98 -4.04 -11.88
C ARG A 124 -20.08 -2.94 -12.44
N LEU A 125 -18.77 -3.14 -12.36
CA LEU A 125 -17.82 -2.30 -13.07
C LEU A 125 -17.71 -2.80 -14.51
N SER A 126 -18.38 -2.12 -15.43
CA SER A 126 -18.11 -2.26 -16.86
C SER A 126 -16.85 -1.47 -17.20
N LEU A 127 -15.73 -2.16 -17.34
CA LEU A 127 -14.52 -1.57 -17.90
C LEU A 127 -14.71 -1.40 -19.41
N THR A 128 -15.12 -0.22 -19.85
CA THR A 128 -15.14 0.11 -21.27
C THR A 128 -13.76 0.65 -21.64
N ALA A 129 -12.93 -0.20 -22.24
CA ALA A 129 -11.74 0.28 -22.93
C ALA A 129 -12.21 1.00 -24.21
N GLN A 130 -12.08 2.33 -24.25
CA GLN A 130 -12.17 3.05 -25.52
C GLN A 130 -10.91 2.74 -26.33
N GLN A 131 -11.10 2.12 -27.50
CA GLN A 131 -10.09 1.92 -28.53
C GLN A 131 -9.85 3.22 -29.29
#